data_AF-A0A543DKF5-F1
#
_entry.id   AF-A0A543DKF5-F1
#
_cell.length_a   1.000
_cell.length_b   1.000
_cell.length_c   1.000
_cell.angle_alpha   90.00
_cell.angle_beta   90.00
_cell.angle_gamma   90.00
#
_symmetry.space_group_name_H-M   'P 1'
#
loop_
_entity.id
_entity.type
_entity.pdbx_description
1 polymer ?
#
loop_
_entity_poly.entity_id
_entity_poly.type
_entity_poly.pdbx_seq_one_letter_code
_entity_poly.pdbx_strand_id
1 'polypeptide(L)'
;MQRNRQAVSVIVSLVGLQDTRVAAHRPGTDGAAVSVRVGGALVYMHDAATVSLVARTWNDMDRQALLLPREGDTRRVTPVRGVAEPAVMVEMASCPPVFARLERPVGKNSYLRVSTGRVLFDVRDLPAFRSTLLAFRRAEEVAATTFLPRPTQTARERAASTAARAFTAPAGPRRRTASAGRSAGVTTPAGPRTATSAERAM
;
A
#
# COMPACT_ATOMS: atom_id res chain seq x y z
N MET A 1 13.68 -20.76 -17.24
CA MET A 1 12.93 -21.93 -16.74
C MET A 1 11.87 -21.46 -15.74
N GLN A 2 10.62 -21.33 -16.20
CA GLN A 2 9.49 -20.89 -15.39
C GLN A 2 8.97 -22.11 -14.62
N ARG A 3 9.23 -22.20 -13.31
CA ARG A 3 8.65 -23.25 -12.48
C ARG A 3 7.13 -23.10 -12.52
N ASN A 4 6.44 -24.08 -13.09
CA ASN A 4 5.00 -24.28 -12.97
C ASN A 4 4.66 -24.43 -11.48
N ARG A 5 4.52 -23.30 -10.76
CA ARG A 5 3.89 -23.29 -9.46
C ARG A 5 2.41 -23.55 -9.73
N GLN A 6 1.96 -24.77 -9.44
CA GLN A 6 0.54 -25.07 -9.32
C GLN A 6 -0.08 -24.04 -8.37
N ALA A 7 -0.81 -23.08 -8.94
CA ALA A 7 -1.58 -22.12 -8.17
C ALA A 7 -2.96 -22.75 -7.96
N VAL A 8 -3.21 -23.28 -6.77
CA VAL A 8 -4.55 -23.72 -6.38
C VAL A 8 -5.42 -22.47 -6.29
N SER A 9 -6.37 -22.36 -7.23
CA SER A 9 -7.39 -21.32 -7.22
C SER A 9 -8.72 -21.94 -6.78
N VAL A 10 -9.40 -21.27 -5.86
CA VAL A 10 -10.70 -21.71 -5.36
C VAL A 10 -11.79 -20.98 -6.13
N ILE A 11 -12.73 -21.72 -6.70
CA ILE A 11 -13.87 -21.16 -7.43
C ILE A 11 -15.10 -21.17 -6.51
N VAL A 12 -15.67 -19.99 -6.31
CA VAL A 12 -16.91 -19.77 -5.55
C VAL A 12 -17.99 -19.40 -6.56
N SER A 13 -18.93 -20.31 -6.81
CA SER A 13 -20.06 -20.03 -7.69
C SER A 13 -21.17 -19.34 -6.91
N LEU A 14 -21.65 -18.19 -7.41
CA LEU A 14 -22.69 -17.39 -6.80
C LEU A 14 -23.93 -17.38 -7.71
N VAL A 15 -25.08 -17.77 -7.15
CA VAL A 15 -26.40 -17.77 -7.79
C VAL A 15 -27.42 -17.25 -6.78
N GLY A 16 -28.33 -16.38 -7.23
CA GLY A 16 -29.38 -15.79 -6.42
C GLY A 16 -28.86 -14.72 -5.46
N LEU A 17 -29.74 -14.25 -4.58
CA LEU A 17 -29.33 -13.32 -3.52
C LEU A 17 -28.32 -13.99 -2.59
N GLN A 18 -27.20 -13.32 -2.36
CA GLN A 18 -26.17 -13.82 -1.46
C GLN A 18 -26.42 -13.35 -0.04
N ASP A 19 -26.23 -14.24 0.93
CA ASP A 19 -26.05 -13.84 2.33
C ASP A 19 -24.71 -13.10 2.43
N THR A 20 -24.77 -11.81 2.76
CA THR A 20 -23.60 -10.94 2.82
C THR A 20 -23.50 -10.27 4.17
N ARG A 21 -22.27 -10.21 4.71
CA ARG A 21 -21.99 -9.53 5.97
C ARG A 21 -20.67 -8.79 5.89
N VAL A 22 -20.67 -7.53 6.30
CA VAL A 22 -19.48 -6.68 6.36
C VAL A 22 -19.18 -6.39 7.82
N ALA A 23 -17.92 -6.52 8.22
CA ALA A 23 -17.48 -6.21 9.58
C ALA A 23 -16.09 -5.57 9.58
N ALA A 24 -15.85 -4.69 10.54
CA ALA A 24 -14.53 -4.16 10.87
C ALA A 24 -13.96 -4.94 12.06
N HIS A 25 -12.66 -5.19 12.02
CA HIS A 25 -11.91 -5.88 13.06
C HIS A 25 -10.78 -4.97 13.52
N ARG A 26 -10.68 -4.77 14.85
CA ARG A 26 -9.63 -3.95 15.49
C ARG A 26 -9.40 -2.58 14.81
N PRO A 27 -10.46 -1.76 14.63
CA PRO A 27 -10.36 -0.48 13.95
C PRO A 27 -9.36 0.45 14.66
N GLY A 28 -8.62 1.24 13.89
CA GLY A 28 -7.63 2.19 14.42
C GLY A 28 -6.33 1.55 14.93
N THR A 29 -6.09 0.27 14.65
CA THR A 29 -4.85 -0.43 15.03
C THR A 29 -4.07 -0.89 13.79
N ASP A 30 -2.79 -1.24 13.97
CA ASP A 30 -1.99 -1.86 12.89
C ASP A 30 -2.53 -3.23 12.45
N GLY A 31 -3.35 -3.87 13.29
CA GLY A 31 -4.04 -5.12 12.99
C GLY A 31 -5.46 -4.91 12.45
N ALA A 32 -5.81 -3.71 12.00
CA ALA A 32 -7.12 -3.42 11.47
C ALA A 32 -7.40 -4.27 10.22
N ALA A 33 -8.64 -4.75 10.10
CA ALA A 33 -9.10 -5.46 8.91
C ALA A 33 -10.58 -5.21 8.65
N VAL A 34 -10.97 -5.21 7.38
CA VAL A 34 -12.38 -5.26 6.96
C VAL A 34 -12.64 -6.63 6.38
N SER A 35 -13.67 -7.32 6.87
CA SER A 35 -14.10 -8.61 6.34
C SER A 35 -15.41 -8.50 5.59
N VAL A 36 -15.51 -9.18 4.45
CA VAL A 36 -16.74 -9.33 3.67
C VAL A 36 -17.04 -10.82 3.53
N ARG A 37 -18.16 -11.26 4.10
CA ARG A 37 -18.74 -12.57 3.83
C ARG A 37 -19.66 -12.47 2.61
N VAL A 38 -19.52 -13.40 1.67
CA VAL A 38 -20.39 -13.56 0.50
C VAL A 38 -20.69 -15.05 0.35
N GLY A 39 -21.90 -15.46 0.73
CA GLY A 39 -22.27 -16.87 0.81
C GLY A 39 -21.30 -17.66 1.70
N GLY A 40 -20.62 -18.64 1.10
CA GLY A 40 -19.62 -19.48 1.76
C GLY A 40 -18.19 -18.93 1.77
N ALA A 41 -17.94 -17.74 1.22
CA ALA A 41 -16.61 -17.12 1.17
C ALA A 41 -16.48 -15.99 2.20
N LEU A 42 -15.34 -15.91 2.88
CA LEU A 42 -14.98 -14.83 3.80
C LEU A 42 -13.68 -14.18 3.34
N VAL A 43 -13.75 -12.88 3.05
CA VAL A 43 -12.65 -12.10 2.48
C VAL A 43 -12.20 -11.06 3.50
N TYR A 44 -11.00 -11.22 4.07
CA TYR A 44 -10.33 -10.27 4.94
C TYR A 44 -9.43 -9.34 4.12
N MET A 45 -9.54 -8.04 4.37
CA MET A 45 -8.76 -6.99 3.72
C MET A 45 -8.07 -6.16 4.79
N HIS A 46 -6.75 -6.06 4.72
CA HIS A 46 -5.93 -5.43 5.77
C HIS A 46 -5.52 -3.99 5.47
N ASP A 47 -5.94 -3.43 4.34
CA ASP A 47 -5.68 -2.03 4.02
C ASP A 47 -6.76 -1.42 3.12
N ALA A 48 -6.98 -0.12 3.29
CA ALA A 48 -8.00 0.63 2.55
C ALA A 48 -7.80 0.58 1.03
N ALA A 49 -6.55 0.55 0.55
CA ALA A 49 -6.28 0.53 -0.88
C ALA A 49 -6.72 -0.80 -1.51
N THR A 50 -6.51 -1.92 -0.80
CA THR A 50 -7.05 -3.23 -1.19
C THR A 50 -8.57 -3.23 -1.21
N VAL A 51 -9.24 -2.69 -0.19
CA VAL A 51 -10.71 -2.62 -0.16
C VAL A 51 -11.24 -1.82 -1.36
N SER A 52 -10.70 -0.62 -1.58
CA SER A 52 -11.12 0.21 -2.71
C SER A 52 -10.79 -0.41 -4.06
N LEU A 53 -9.68 -1.14 -4.20
CA LEU A 53 -9.37 -1.86 -5.44
C LEU A 53 -10.45 -2.90 -5.76
N VAL A 54 -10.81 -3.73 -4.78
CA VAL A 54 -11.85 -4.76 -4.95
C VAL A 54 -13.19 -4.10 -5.26
N ALA A 55 -13.59 -3.10 -4.47
CA ALA A 55 -14.85 -2.38 -4.67
C ALA A 55 -14.93 -1.74 -6.06
N ARG A 56 -13.86 -1.09 -6.53
CA ARG A 56 -13.79 -0.53 -7.88
C ARG A 56 -13.94 -1.61 -8.95
N THR A 57 -13.23 -2.73 -8.85
CA THR A 57 -13.34 -3.80 -9.85
C THR A 57 -14.78 -4.34 -9.96
N TRP A 58 -15.49 -4.47 -8.84
CA TRP A 58 -16.91 -4.86 -8.89
C TRP A 58 -17.79 -3.76 -9.50
N ASN A 59 -17.56 -2.49 -9.17
CA ASN A 59 -18.29 -1.36 -9.73
C ASN A 59 -18.08 -1.23 -11.26
N ASP A 60 -16.86 -1.43 -11.75
CA ASP A 60 -16.53 -1.32 -13.18
C ASP A 60 -17.32 -2.34 -14.02
N MET A 61 -17.72 -3.45 -13.41
CA MET A 61 -18.51 -4.50 -14.07
C MET A 61 -20.01 -4.23 -14.09
N ASP A 62 -20.51 -3.15 -13.48
CA ASP A 62 -21.96 -2.92 -13.33
C ASP A 62 -22.72 -2.91 -14.67
N ARG A 63 -22.12 -2.30 -15.71
CA ARG A 63 -22.69 -2.30 -17.07
C ARG A 63 -22.68 -3.69 -17.71
N GLN A 64 -21.58 -4.44 -17.53
CA GLN A 64 -21.45 -5.79 -18.10
C GLN A 64 -22.38 -6.78 -17.38
N ALA A 65 -22.65 -6.58 -16.09
CA ALA A 65 -23.53 -7.41 -15.30
C ALA A 65 -24.98 -7.38 -15.79
N LEU A 66 -25.40 -6.36 -16.55
CA LEU A 66 -26.72 -6.32 -17.19
C LEU A 66 -26.92 -7.44 -18.21
N LEU A 67 -25.84 -8.05 -18.70
CA LEU A 67 -25.87 -9.20 -19.61
C LEU A 67 -25.98 -10.54 -18.88
N LEU A 68 -25.98 -10.53 -17.54
CA LEU A 68 -26.23 -11.72 -16.75
C LEU A 68 -27.71 -12.10 -16.79
N PRO A 69 -28.02 -13.39 -16.67
CA PRO A 69 -29.39 -13.84 -16.41
C PRO A 69 -30.02 -13.11 -15.23
N ARG A 70 -31.32 -12.80 -15.34
CA ARG A 70 -32.09 -12.24 -14.20
C ARG A 70 -32.30 -13.28 -13.10
N GLU A 71 -32.38 -14.55 -13.48
CA GLU A 71 -32.54 -15.70 -12.59
C GLU A 71 -31.52 -16.76 -12.98
N GLY A 72 -30.78 -17.27 -12.00
CA GLY A 72 -29.84 -18.36 -12.18
C GLY A 72 -30.41 -19.69 -11.70
N ASP A 73 -29.88 -20.78 -12.26
CA ASP A 73 -30.19 -22.15 -11.83
C ASP A 73 -29.46 -22.46 -10.52
N THR A 74 -30.19 -22.44 -9.40
CA THR A 74 -29.67 -22.68 -8.05
C THR A 74 -29.09 -24.07 -7.88
N ARG A 75 -29.50 -25.05 -8.72
CA ARG A 75 -28.95 -26.42 -8.68
C ARG A 75 -27.48 -26.47 -9.04
N ARG A 76 -26.96 -25.44 -9.72
CA ARG A 76 -25.54 -25.30 -10.09
C ARG A 76 -24.64 -24.91 -8.92
N VAL A 77 -25.20 -24.48 -7.80
CA VAL A 77 -24.47 -24.19 -6.57
C VAL A 77 -24.88 -25.22 -5.54
N THR A 78 -24.23 -26.38 -5.57
CA THR A 78 -24.46 -27.42 -4.55
C THR A 78 -23.57 -27.13 -3.34
N PRO A 79 -24.13 -26.88 -2.15
CA PRO A 79 -23.32 -26.77 -0.95
C PRO A 79 -22.60 -28.09 -0.69
N VAL A 80 -21.32 -28.03 -0.32
CA VAL A 80 -20.55 -29.22 0.07
C VAL A 80 -21.08 -29.68 1.42
N ARG A 81 -21.80 -30.82 1.45
CA ARG A 81 -22.32 -31.38 2.69
C ARG A 81 -21.19 -31.67 3.68
N GLY A 82 -21.35 -31.21 4.92
CA GLY A 82 -20.41 -31.49 6.02
C GLY A 82 -19.31 -30.46 6.24
N VAL A 83 -19.28 -29.36 5.47
CA VAL A 83 -18.34 -28.25 5.70
C VAL A 83 -19.03 -27.17 6.55
N ALA A 84 -18.46 -26.84 7.70
CA ALA A 84 -18.91 -25.69 8.50
C ALA A 84 -18.67 -24.39 7.72
N GLU A 85 -19.67 -23.51 7.65
CA GLU A 85 -19.54 -22.22 6.97
C GLU A 85 -18.66 -21.27 7.80
N PRO A 86 -17.71 -20.50 7.20
CA PRO A 86 -17.41 -20.35 5.77
C PRO A 86 -16.52 -21.45 5.19
N ALA A 87 -16.81 -21.88 3.96
CA ALA A 87 -16.05 -22.91 3.24
C ALA A 87 -14.70 -22.40 2.69
N VAL A 88 -14.56 -21.08 2.50
CA VAL A 88 -13.34 -20.46 1.94
C VAL A 88 -13.02 -19.18 2.69
N MET A 89 -11.78 -19.06 3.18
CA MET A 89 -11.26 -17.83 3.78
C MET A 89 -10.10 -17.29 2.94
N VAL A 90 -10.11 -15.99 2.68
CA VAL A 90 -9.10 -15.28 1.89
C VAL A 90 -8.60 -14.09 2.66
N GLU A 91 -7.29 -13.98 2.81
CA GLU A 91 -6.64 -12.79 3.34
C GLU A 91 -6.01 -12.01 2.20
N MET A 92 -6.24 -10.70 2.19
CA MET A 92 -5.78 -9.80 1.14
C MET A 92 -5.15 -8.57 1.75
N ALA A 93 -3.95 -8.26 1.26
CA ALA A 93 -3.19 -7.09 1.62
C ALA A 93 -2.37 -6.64 0.42
N SER A 94 -1.99 -5.37 0.42
CA SER A 94 -1.05 -4.82 -0.57
C SER A 94 -1.56 -4.87 -2.01
N CYS A 95 -2.87 -4.75 -2.22
CA CYS A 95 -3.50 -4.67 -3.54
C CYS A 95 -3.14 -5.88 -4.43
N PRO A 96 -3.55 -7.11 -4.08
CA PRO A 96 -3.32 -8.26 -4.94
C PRO A 96 -4.00 -8.05 -6.30
N PRO A 97 -3.58 -8.76 -7.36
CA PRO A 97 -4.26 -8.69 -8.64
C PRO A 97 -5.75 -9.00 -8.51
N VAL A 98 -6.58 -8.03 -8.91
CA VAL A 98 -8.03 -8.17 -9.02
C VAL A 98 -8.41 -7.88 -10.46
N PHE A 99 -9.16 -8.78 -11.08
CA PHE A 99 -9.64 -8.59 -12.44
C PHE A 99 -11.02 -9.23 -12.59
N ALA A 100 -11.82 -8.68 -13.48
CA ALA A 100 -13.14 -9.22 -13.79
C ALA A 100 -13.35 -9.30 -15.29
N ARG A 101 -14.08 -10.32 -15.73
CA ARG A 101 -14.45 -10.51 -17.13
C ARG A 101 -15.79 -11.21 -17.27
N LEU A 102 -16.58 -10.76 -18.24
CA LEU A 102 -17.79 -11.45 -18.65
C LEU A 102 -17.45 -12.60 -19.61
N GLU A 103 -17.83 -13.81 -19.23
CA GLU A 103 -17.67 -15.03 -20.01
C GLU A 103 -18.97 -15.35 -20.76
N ARG A 104 -18.85 -15.67 -22.05
CA ARG A 104 -19.99 -16.00 -22.94
C ARG A 104 -19.73 -17.29 -23.71
N PRO A 105 -19.67 -18.44 -23.01
CA PRO A 105 -19.50 -19.74 -23.67
C PRO A 105 -20.67 -20.05 -24.61
N VAL A 106 -20.36 -20.63 -25.77
CA VAL A 106 -21.36 -21.03 -26.77
C VAL A 106 -22.34 -22.04 -26.17
N GLY A 107 -23.65 -21.81 -26.37
CA GLY A 107 -24.72 -22.69 -25.90
C GLY A 107 -24.96 -22.67 -24.39
N LYS A 108 -24.38 -21.72 -23.65
CA LYS A 108 -24.53 -21.58 -22.19
C LYS A 108 -24.80 -20.12 -21.81
N ASN A 109 -25.43 -19.91 -20.66
CA ASN A 109 -25.66 -18.58 -20.13
C ASN A 109 -24.33 -17.87 -19.82
N SER A 110 -24.32 -16.55 -20.05
CA SER A 110 -23.23 -15.67 -19.63
C SER A 110 -23.01 -15.74 -18.13
N TYR A 111 -21.77 -15.59 -17.69
CA TYR A 111 -21.44 -15.44 -16.27
C TYR A 111 -20.28 -14.47 -16.09
N LEU A 112 -20.24 -13.76 -14.98
CA LEU A 112 -19.15 -12.85 -14.66
C LEU A 112 -18.14 -13.60 -13.80
N ARG A 113 -16.88 -13.61 -14.22
CA ARG A 113 -15.77 -14.17 -13.44
C ARG A 113 -14.98 -13.03 -12.84
N VAL A 114 -14.96 -12.93 -11.51
CA VAL A 114 -14.17 -11.95 -10.76
C VAL A 114 -13.07 -12.68 -10.00
N SER A 115 -11.83 -12.43 -10.37
CA SER A 115 -10.65 -12.93 -9.66
C SER A 115 -10.21 -11.93 -8.62
N THR A 116 -9.99 -12.41 -7.41
CA THR A 116 -9.45 -11.63 -6.30
C THR A 116 -8.35 -12.44 -5.63
N GLY A 117 -7.10 -12.19 -6.01
CA GLY A 117 -5.97 -13.01 -5.58
C GLY A 117 -6.09 -14.46 -6.06
N ARG A 118 -6.34 -15.40 -5.14
CA ARG A 118 -6.47 -16.84 -5.44
C ARG A 118 -7.91 -17.32 -5.54
N VAL A 119 -8.89 -16.46 -5.28
CA VAL A 119 -10.30 -16.83 -5.33
C VAL A 119 -10.95 -16.24 -6.58
N LEU A 120 -11.73 -17.09 -7.24
CA LEU A 120 -12.52 -16.75 -8.42
C LEU A 120 -14.00 -16.82 -8.03
N PHE A 121 -14.70 -15.70 -8.14
CA PHE A 121 -16.15 -15.66 -8.04
C PHE A 121 -16.76 -15.86 -9.43
N ASP A 122 -17.48 -16.96 -9.61
CA ASP A 122 -18.27 -17.23 -10.81
C ASP A 122 -19.72 -16.79 -10.52
N VAL A 123 -20.04 -15.55 -10.90
CA VAL A 123 -21.35 -14.93 -10.69
C VAL A 123 -22.28 -15.26 -11.85
N ARG A 124 -23.36 -15.98 -11.55
CA ARG A 124 -24.23 -16.59 -12.57
C ARG A 124 -25.47 -15.78 -12.91
N ASP A 125 -25.88 -14.86 -12.04
CA ASP A 125 -27.06 -14.04 -12.25
C ASP A 125 -26.91 -12.64 -11.66
N LEU A 126 -27.85 -11.77 -12.05
CA LEU A 126 -27.88 -10.38 -11.64
C LEU A 126 -28.12 -10.19 -10.12
N PRO A 127 -28.99 -10.95 -9.45
CA PRO A 127 -29.15 -10.86 -7.99
C PRO A 127 -27.87 -11.17 -7.22
N ALA A 128 -27.10 -12.18 -7.62
CA ALA A 128 -25.82 -12.51 -7.01
C ALA A 128 -24.81 -11.36 -7.19
N PHE A 129 -24.76 -10.79 -8.39
CA PHE A 129 -23.91 -9.63 -8.66
C PHE A 129 -24.29 -8.43 -7.79
N ARG A 130 -25.57 -8.06 -7.75
CA ARG A 130 -26.07 -6.88 -7.04
C ARG A 130 -25.83 -6.97 -5.53
N SER A 131 -26.17 -8.10 -4.92
CA SER A 131 -25.94 -8.33 -3.49
C SER A 131 -24.45 -8.26 -3.13
N THR A 132 -23.59 -8.89 -3.95
CA THR A 132 -22.14 -8.85 -3.76
C THR A 132 -21.55 -7.45 -3.96
N LEU A 133 -21.98 -6.72 -4.99
CA LEU A 133 -21.56 -5.34 -5.24
C LEU A 133 -21.90 -4.42 -4.07
N LEU A 134 -23.12 -4.54 -3.52
CA LEU A 134 -23.54 -3.76 -2.36
C LEU A 134 -22.68 -4.06 -1.13
N ALA A 135 -22.33 -5.33 -0.91
CA ALA A 135 -21.44 -5.72 0.17
C ALA A 135 -20.05 -5.06 0.04
N PHE A 136 -19.46 -5.04 -1.15
CA PHE A 136 -18.16 -4.39 -1.36
C PHE A 136 -18.20 -2.86 -1.31
N ARG A 137 -19.31 -2.23 -1.74
CA ARG A 137 -19.53 -0.79 -1.52
C ARG A 137 -19.60 -0.48 -0.02
N ARG A 138 -20.35 -1.29 0.74
CA ARG A 138 -20.42 -1.15 2.19
C ARG A 138 -19.06 -1.38 2.86
N ALA A 139 -18.27 -2.31 2.35
CA ALA A 139 -16.91 -2.54 2.83
C ALA A 139 -16.01 -1.31 2.64
N GLU A 140 -16.15 -0.60 1.51
CA GLU A 140 -15.42 0.66 1.26
C GLU A 140 -15.83 1.77 2.24
N GLU A 141 -17.12 1.91 2.53
CA GLU A 141 -17.62 2.84 3.56
C GLU A 141 -17.06 2.50 4.95
N VAL A 142 -17.05 1.22 5.32
CA VAL A 142 -16.49 0.74 6.59
C VAL A 142 -14.98 0.96 6.64
N ALA A 143 -14.27 0.73 5.54
CA ALA A 143 -12.82 0.92 5.44
C ALA A 143 -12.40 2.37 5.71
N ALA A 144 -13.21 3.35 5.27
CA ALA A 144 -12.93 4.76 5.48
C ALA A 144 -12.76 5.17 6.95
N THR A 145 -13.34 4.40 7.88
CA THR A 145 -13.25 4.64 9.33
C THR A 145 -12.46 3.58 10.10
N THR A 146 -12.11 2.46 9.44
CA THR A 146 -11.47 1.31 10.10
C THR A 146 -9.95 1.42 10.10
N PHE A 147 -9.36 1.87 9.00
CA PHE A 147 -7.90 1.93 8.86
C PHE A 147 -7.35 3.26 9.36
N LEU A 148 -6.16 3.21 9.96
CA LEU A 148 -5.43 4.42 10.30
C LEU A 148 -5.11 5.21 9.02
N PRO A 149 -5.18 6.56 9.05
CA PRO A 149 -4.70 7.38 7.96
C PRO A 149 -3.24 7.01 7.69
N ARG A 150 -2.92 6.61 6.46
CA ARG A 150 -1.51 6.44 6.09
C ARG A 150 -0.84 7.81 6.31
N PRO A 151 0.23 7.90 7.11
CA PRO A 151 0.97 9.14 7.22
C PRO A 151 1.40 9.52 5.80
N THR A 152 0.96 10.68 5.34
CA THR A 152 1.31 11.17 4.02
C THR A 152 2.84 11.19 3.91
N GLN A 153 3.37 10.91 2.72
CA GLN A 153 4.82 10.96 2.48
C GLN A 153 5.40 12.31 2.96
N THR A 154 4.63 13.39 2.81
CA THR A 154 4.93 14.72 3.35
C THR A 154 4.97 14.79 4.88
N ALA A 155 4.11 14.06 5.60
CA ALA A 155 4.17 13.98 7.06
C ALA A 155 5.39 13.20 7.53
N ARG A 156 5.78 12.13 6.81
CA ARG A 156 7.00 11.37 7.09
C ARG A 156 8.26 12.19 6.80
N GLU A 157 8.28 12.93 5.69
CA GLU A 157 9.37 13.86 5.34
C GLU A 157 9.44 15.03 6.32
N ARG A 158 8.30 15.57 6.77
CA ARG A 158 8.26 16.58 7.83
C ARG A 158 8.74 16.02 9.16
N ALA A 159 8.33 14.82 9.56
CA ALA A 159 8.78 14.17 10.78
C ALA A 159 10.29 13.87 10.72
N ALA A 160 10.80 13.38 9.58
CA ALA A 160 12.22 13.17 9.34
C ALA A 160 13.01 14.49 9.34
N SER A 161 12.49 15.55 8.73
CA SER A 161 13.08 16.89 8.75
C SER A 161 13.10 17.51 10.15
N THR A 162 12.03 17.31 10.93
CA THR A 162 11.94 17.77 12.32
C THR A 162 12.88 16.98 13.22
N ALA A 163 12.95 15.66 13.06
CA ALA A 163 13.91 14.82 13.77
C ALA A 163 15.35 15.22 13.40
N ALA A 164 15.66 15.39 12.11
CA ALA A 164 16.98 15.83 11.66
C ALA A 164 17.38 17.17 12.29
N ARG A 165 16.44 18.12 12.41
CA ARG A 165 16.64 19.40 13.11
C ARG A 165 16.85 19.24 14.62
N ALA A 166 16.18 18.28 15.26
CA ALA A 166 16.40 17.98 16.67
C ALA A 166 17.77 17.33 16.93
N PHE A 167 18.31 16.59 15.96
CA PHE A 167 19.63 15.96 16.03
C PHE A 167 20.77 16.82 15.47
N THR A 168 20.48 17.98 14.84
CA THR A 168 21.51 18.95 14.51
C THR A 168 21.79 19.80 15.75
N ALA A 169 22.89 19.47 16.45
CA ALA A 169 23.34 20.25 17.60
C ALA A 169 23.46 21.74 17.23
N PRO A 170 23.04 22.68 18.10
CA PRO A 170 23.22 24.09 17.82
C PRO A 170 24.72 24.36 17.71
N ALA A 171 25.15 24.91 16.57
CA ALA A 171 26.50 25.42 16.41
C ALA A 171 26.72 26.48 17.50
N GLY A 172 27.44 26.10 18.56
CA GLY A 172 27.74 26.98 19.67
C GLY A 172 28.40 28.28 19.17
N PRO A 173 28.18 29.41 19.85
CA PRO A 173 28.70 30.70 19.40
C PRO A 173 30.22 30.63 19.34
N ARG A 174 30.76 30.85 18.14
CA ARG A 174 32.19 30.86 17.83
C ARG A 174 32.86 31.94 18.67
N ARG A 175 33.46 31.53 19.80
CA ARG A 175 34.14 32.38 20.77
C ARG A 175 35.31 33.09 20.07
N ARG A 176 35.17 34.40 19.86
CA ARG A 176 36.26 35.31 19.47
C ARG A 176 37.39 35.17 20.48
N THR A 177 38.51 34.57 20.08
CA THR A 177 39.78 34.69 20.81
C THR A 177 40.44 36.00 20.42
N ALA A 178 40.32 36.98 21.30
CA ALA A 178 41.20 38.14 21.33
C ALA A 178 42.61 37.68 21.76
N SER A 179 43.62 37.92 20.93
CA SER A 179 45.03 37.85 21.36
C SER A 179 45.51 39.26 21.66
N ALA A 180 45.65 39.59 22.94
CA ALA A 180 46.33 40.78 23.40
C ALA A 180 47.85 40.54 23.45
N GLY A 181 48.59 41.43 22.80
CA GLY A 181 49.88 42.01 23.22
C GLY A 181 51.06 41.13 23.61
N ARG A 182 52.18 41.31 22.92
CA ARG A 182 53.49 41.58 23.56
C ARG A 182 54.47 42.23 22.59
N SER A 183 54.91 43.42 22.97
CA SER A 183 56.04 44.17 22.42
C SER A 183 57.35 43.42 22.67
N ALA A 184 58.24 43.42 21.68
CA ALA A 184 59.67 43.25 21.88
C ALA A 184 60.38 44.11 20.84
N GLY A 185 61.12 45.11 21.32
CA GLY A 185 62.01 45.93 20.52
C GLY A 185 63.44 45.40 20.53
N VAL A 186 64.22 46.05 19.66
CA VAL A 186 65.68 46.19 19.61
C VAL A 186 66.45 45.03 18.98
N THR A 187 66.98 45.24 17.77
CA THR A 187 68.42 45.51 17.53
C THR A 187 68.74 45.60 16.03
N THR A 188 69.34 46.73 15.65
CA THR A 188 70.05 47.00 14.40
C THR A 188 71.35 46.19 14.33
N PRO A 189 71.82 45.79 13.14
CA PRO A 189 73.25 45.66 12.89
C PRO A 189 73.72 46.69 11.84
N ALA A 190 74.72 47.47 12.24
CA ALA A 190 75.59 48.24 11.36
C ALA A 190 76.57 47.29 10.65
N GLY A 191 76.91 47.58 9.38
CA GLY A 191 77.82 46.78 8.56
C GLY A 191 79.30 47.02 8.85
N PRO A 192 80.20 46.45 8.01
CA PRO A 192 81.54 46.99 7.81
C PRO A 192 81.81 47.38 6.34
N ARG A 193 82.42 48.56 6.20
CA ARG A 193 83.02 49.12 4.99
C ARG A 193 84.41 48.52 4.77
N THR A 194 84.76 48.23 3.52
CA THR A 194 86.14 48.23 2.99
C THR A 194 86.05 48.68 1.53
N ALA A 195 86.43 49.93 1.18
CA ALA A 195 87.77 50.48 1.07
C ALA A 195 88.50 50.02 -0.21
N THR A 196 88.59 50.94 -1.18
CA THR A 196 89.53 50.92 -2.30
C THR A 196 90.49 52.09 -2.11
N SER A 197 91.78 51.80 -1.95
CA SER A 197 92.84 52.22 -2.87
C SER A 197 94.21 51.79 -2.33
N ALA A 198 94.90 50.94 -3.09
CA ALA A 198 96.33 50.68 -2.97
C ALA A 198 97.08 51.79 -3.74
N GLU A 199 98.01 52.49 -3.11
CA GLU A 199 99.46 52.21 -3.17
C GLU A 199 100.16 53.01 -4.28
N ARG A 200 101.23 53.70 -3.91
CA ARG A 200 102.39 53.87 -4.78
C ARG A 200 103.67 53.93 -3.95
N ALA A 201 104.62 53.12 -4.36
CA ALA A 201 105.95 52.97 -3.81
C ALA A 201 106.96 53.95 -4.44
N MET A 202 108.06 54.11 -3.71
CA MET A 202 109.39 54.66 -4.06
C MET A 202 109.50 56.15 -4.38
#